data_AF-Q4DUT4-F1
#
_entry.id   AF-Q4DUT4-F1
#
_cell.length_a   1.000
_cell.length_b   1.000
_cell.length_c   1.000
_cell.angle_alpha   90.00
_cell.angle_beta   90.00
_cell.angle_gamma   90.00
#
_symmetry.space_group_name_H-M   'P 1'
#
loop_
_entity.id
_entity.type
_entity.pdbx_description
1 polymer ?
#
loop_
_entity_poly.entity_id
_entity_poly.type
_entity_poly.pdbx_seq_one_letter_code
_entity_poly.pdbx_strand_id
1 'polypeptide(L)'
;MEGMHTNQFLGGAGVAIVASNGNLVYPVQVTNKRKQVFSKIFYSEDEGKTWKFGKGRSDFGCSEPVALEWEGKLIINTRVDWARRLVYESGDMGNTWVEAVGTLSRVWGPSPKSDQPGSQSSFTAVTIEGMRVMLFTHPLNFKGRWLHDRLNLWLTDNQRLEQPRIAGAWL
;
A
#
# COMPACT_ATOMS: atom_id res chain seq x y z
N MET A 1 -9.22 16.37 -11.26
CA MET A 1 -10.38 15.44 -11.19
C MET A 1 -11.40 15.85 -12.25
N GLU A 2 -10.98 16.01 -13.51
CA GLU A 2 -11.93 16.28 -14.59
C GLU A 2 -12.83 15.05 -14.76
N GLY A 3 -14.14 15.24 -14.60
CA GLY A 3 -15.17 14.25 -14.90
C GLY A 3 -15.62 13.31 -13.78
N MET A 4 -15.00 13.30 -12.59
CA MET A 4 -15.48 12.48 -11.46
C MET A 4 -15.91 13.31 -10.26
N HIS A 5 -17.16 13.12 -9.84
CA HIS A 5 -17.67 13.63 -8.57
C HIS A 5 -17.31 12.69 -7.42
N THR A 6 -16.57 13.19 -6.44
CA THR A 6 -16.21 12.48 -5.22
C THR A 6 -17.43 12.25 -4.33
N ASN A 7 -17.36 11.24 -3.46
CA ASN A 7 -18.37 10.95 -2.47
C ASN A 7 -17.81 10.99 -1.05
N GLN A 8 -16.91 10.07 -0.70
CA GLN A 8 -16.31 9.95 0.63
C GLN A 8 -14.86 9.49 0.51
N PHE A 9 -14.06 9.71 1.55
CA PHE A 9 -12.72 9.13 1.67
C PHE A 9 -12.42 8.71 3.11
N LEU A 10 -11.48 7.78 3.27
CA LEU A 10 -10.97 7.29 4.54
C LEU A 10 -9.45 7.08 4.42
N GLY A 11 -8.75 7.03 5.56
CA GLY A 11 -7.38 6.51 5.58
C GLY A 11 -7.32 5.05 5.09
N GLY A 12 -6.15 4.61 4.65
CA GLY A 12 -5.92 3.21 4.27
C GLY A 12 -5.80 2.22 5.45
N ALA A 13 -5.94 2.71 6.67
CA ALA A 13 -5.68 2.03 7.94
C ALA A 13 -4.19 1.68 8.18
N GLY A 14 -3.85 1.40 9.44
CA GLY A 14 -2.47 1.17 9.86
C GLY A 14 -1.66 2.45 10.07
N VAL A 15 -0.35 2.37 9.81
CA VAL A 15 0.60 3.44 10.06
C VAL A 15 0.94 4.13 8.74
N ALA A 16 0.82 5.46 8.72
CA ALA A 16 1.23 6.32 7.62
C ALA A 16 2.62 6.92 7.92
N ILE A 17 3.08 7.91 7.14
CA ILE A 17 4.47 8.41 7.26
C ILE A 17 4.56 9.93 7.38
N VAL A 18 5.68 10.37 7.92
CA VAL A 18 6.27 11.68 7.63
C VAL A 18 7.29 11.47 6.52
N ALA A 19 7.15 12.18 5.41
CA ALA A 19 8.12 12.12 4.31
C ALA A 19 9.40 12.89 4.66
N SER A 20 10.48 12.62 3.94
CA SER A 20 11.80 13.24 4.14
C SER A 20 11.79 14.77 4.06
N ASN A 21 10.82 15.36 3.37
CA ASN A 21 10.61 16.80 3.28
C ASN A 21 9.75 17.39 4.42
N GLY A 22 9.38 16.60 5.42
CA GLY A 22 8.56 17.00 6.56
C GLY A 22 7.05 16.85 6.36
N ASN A 23 6.60 16.49 5.15
CA ASN A 23 5.16 16.38 4.90
C ASN A 23 4.53 15.22 5.68
N LEU A 24 3.35 15.45 6.25
CA LEU A 24 2.50 14.36 6.72
C LEU A 24 1.82 13.72 5.51
N VAL A 25 1.94 12.41 5.33
CA VAL A 25 1.46 11.73 4.11
C VAL A 25 0.52 10.59 4.49
N TYR A 26 -0.77 10.77 4.22
CA TYR A 26 -1.78 9.70 4.31
C TYR A 26 -2.08 9.13 2.93
N PRO A 27 -1.81 7.83 2.70
CA PRO A 27 -2.48 7.10 1.64
C PRO A 27 -3.96 6.93 2.04
N VAL A 28 -4.87 7.38 1.18
CA VAL A 28 -6.32 7.37 1.42
C VAL A 28 -7.05 6.62 0.33
N GLN A 29 -8.14 5.95 0.71
CA GLN A 29 -9.09 5.36 -0.21
C GLN A 29 -10.26 6.32 -0.41
N VAL A 30 -10.65 6.54 -1.65
CA VAL A 30 -11.65 7.52 -2.09
C VAL A 30 -12.73 6.79 -2.88
N THR A 31 -13.99 7.18 -2.67
CA THR A 31 -15.12 6.73 -3.49
C THR A 31 -15.66 7.87 -4.33
N ASN A 32 -16.13 7.55 -5.53
CA ASN A 32 -16.89 8.48 -6.37
C ASN A 32 -18.41 8.23 -6.26
N LYS A 33 -19.21 9.09 -6.90
CA LYS A 33 -20.69 8.93 -6.96
C LYS A 33 -21.14 7.65 -7.69
N ARG A 34 -20.27 6.99 -8.45
CA ARG A 34 -20.50 5.66 -9.06
C ARG A 34 -20.11 4.49 -8.13
N LYS A 35 -19.77 4.78 -6.86
CA LYS A 35 -19.31 3.80 -5.85
C LYS A 35 -18.03 3.05 -6.21
N GLN A 36 -17.25 3.56 -7.17
CA GLN A 36 -15.93 3.01 -7.46
C GLN A 36 -14.94 3.51 -6.41
N VAL A 37 -14.12 2.60 -5.89
CA VAL A 37 -13.03 2.91 -4.96
C VAL A 37 -11.71 3.09 -5.72
N PHE A 38 -10.87 4.01 -5.29
CA PHE A 38 -9.51 4.22 -5.78
C PHE A 38 -8.66 4.90 -4.70
N SER A 39 -7.35 4.75 -4.77
CA SER A 39 -6.40 5.30 -3.81
C SER A 39 -5.81 6.62 -4.29
N LYS A 40 -5.51 7.51 -3.32
CA LYS A 40 -4.81 8.79 -3.53
C LYS A 40 -3.80 9.05 -2.40
N ILE A 41 -2.90 10.00 -2.63
CA ILE A 41 -2.13 10.64 -1.57
C ILE A 41 -2.88 11.89 -1.09
N PHE A 42 -3.05 11.98 0.23
CA PHE A 42 -3.55 13.12 0.95
C PHE A 42 -2.47 13.58 1.92
N TYR A 43 -1.98 14.80 1.77
CA TYR A 43 -0.77 15.25 2.46
C TYR A 43 -0.89 16.67 3.00
N SER A 44 -0.07 16.98 4.00
CA SER A 44 0.04 18.29 4.64
C SER A 44 1.49 18.74 4.65
N GLU A 45 1.72 20.03 4.40
CA GLU A 45 3.03 20.69 4.41
C GLU A 45 3.21 21.62 5.62
N ASP A 46 2.20 21.73 6.49
CA ASP A 46 2.12 22.72 7.57
C ASP A 46 1.65 22.11 8.90
N GLU A 47 2.16 20.91 9.22
CA GLU A 47 1.89 20.19 10.47
C GLU A 47 0.40 19.88 10.70
N GLY A 48 -0.33 19.62 9.62
CA GLY A 48 -1.72 19.16 9.62
C GLY A 48 -2.76 20.27 9.60
N LYS A 49 -2.36 21.53 9.42
CA LYS A 49 -3.29 22.67 9.36
C LYS A 49 -4.06 22.72 8.05
N THR A 50 -3.40 22.47 6.93
CA THR A 50 -4.02 22.40 5.60
C THR A 50 -3.59 21.13 4.88
N TRP A 51 -4.50 20.63 4.03
CA TRP A 51 -4.29 19.36 3.36
C TRP A 51 -4.54 19.47 1.87
N LYS A 52 -3.77 18.71 1.10
CA LYS A 52 -3.79 18.67 -0.35
C LYS A 52 -3.95 17.23 -0.82
N PHE A 53 -4.64 17.06 -1.95
CA PHE A 53 -4.62 15.79 -2.68
C PHE A 53 -3.61 15.88 -3.81
N GLY A 54 -2.74 14.88 -3.94
CA GLY A 54 -1.98 14.69 -5.18
C GLY A 54 -2.93 14.51 -6.37
N LYS A 55 -2.57 15.01 -7.57
CA LYS A 55 -3.46 14.96 -8.75
C LYS A 55 -3.77 13.54 -9.23
N GLY A 56 -2.79 12.65 -9.18
CA GLY A 56 -2.85 11.26 -9.65
C GLY A 56 -3.68 10.35 -8.73
N ARG A 57 -3.87 9.11 -9.17
CA ARG A 57 -4.60 8.06 -8.43
C ARG A 57 -4.15 6.68 -8.87
N SER A 58 -4.48 5.65 -8.10
CA SER A 58 -4.45 4.27 -8.54
C SER A 58 -5.58 3.96 -9.54
N ASP A 59 -5.61 2.74 -10.05
CA ASP A 59 -6.77 2.18 -10.74
C ASP A 59 -7.98 2.02 -9.81
N PHE A 60 -9.16 1.87 -10.43
CA PHE A 60 -10.37 1.54 -9.69
C PHE A 60 -10.28 0.14 -9.10
N GLY A 61 -10.82 -0.05 -7.90
CA GLY A 61 -10.75 -1.31 -7.14
C GLY A 61 -9.61 -1.35 -6.12
N CYS A 62 -8.65 -0.43 -6.20
CA CYS A 62 -7.60 -0.27 -5.20
C CYS A 62 -8.16 0.42 -3.95
N SER A 63 -8.08 -0.27 -2.82
CA SER A 63 -8.56 0.16 -1.50
C SER A 63 -7.45 0.00 -0.46
N GLU A 64 -7.73 0.43 0.78
CA GLU A 64 -6.82 0.27 1.94
C GLU A 64 -5.33 0.44 1.60
N PRO A 65 -4.94 1.57 0.98
CA PRO A 65 -3.56 1.76 0.56
C PRO A 65 -2.65 1.97 1.78
N VAL A 66 -1.49 1.32 1.79
CA VAL A 66 -0.41 1.57 2.75
C VAL A 66 0.80 2.09 1.98
N ALA A 67 1.53 3.06 2.54
CA ALA A 67 2.61 3.72 1.84
C ALA A 67 3.84 3.89 2.73
N LEU A 68 5.01 3.85 2.10
CA LEU A 68 6.30 4.18 2.69
C LEU A 68 7.10 5.05 1.71
N GLU A 69 8.15 5.69 2.21
CA GLU A 69 9.12 6.39 1.35
C GLU A 69 10.38 5.53 1.15
N TRP A 70 10.74 5.37 -0.12
CA TRP A 70 11.92 4.63 -0.58
C TRP A 70 12.64 5.41 -1.67
N GLU A 71 13.93 5.69 -1.47
CA GLU A 71 14.78 6.38 -2.46
C GLU A 71 14.15 7.65 -3.06
N GLY A 72 13.52 8.47 -2.21
CA GLY A 72 12.87 9.73 -2.59
C GLY A 72 11.52 9.59 -3.30
N LYS A 73 10.97 8.37 -3.37
CA LYS A 73 9.64 8.09 -3.92
C LYS A 73 8.73 7.53 -2.84
N LEU A 74 7.45 7.83 -2.94
CA LEU A 74 6.41 7.07 -2.26
C LEU A 74 6.21 5.74 -2.99
N ILE A 75 6.25 4.64 -2.26
CA ILE A 75 5.76 3.34 -2.71
C ILE A 75 4.42 3.10 -2.06
N ILE A 76 3.36 3.02 -2.86
CA ILE A 76 1.98 2.85 -2.41
C ILE A 76 1.48 1.45 -2.77
N ASN A 77 1.30 0.61 -1.75
CA ASN A 77 0.86 -0.77 -1.88
C ASN A 77 -0.64 -0.87 -1.57
N THR A 78 -1.44 -1.30 -2.53
CA THR A 78 -2.91 -1.26 -2.46
C THR A 78 -3.53 -2.63 -2.30
N ARG A 79 -4.61 -2.69 -1.50
CA ARG A 79 -5.50 -3.85 -1.49
C ARG A 79 -6.34 -3.85 -2.76
N VAL A 80 -6.44 -5.01 -3.41
CA VAL A 80 -7.41 -5.24 -4.49
C VAL A 80 -8.14 -6.52 -4.17
N ASP A 81 -9.46 -6.43 -3.95
CA ASP A 81 -10.26 -7.63 -3.71
C ASP A 81 -10.38 -8.46 -4.99
N TRP A 82 -10.30 -9.79 -4.86
CA TRP A 82 -10.38 -10.75 -5.97
C TRP A 82 -9.29 -10.61 -7.04
N ALA A 83 -8.20 -9.91 -6.75
CA ALA A 83 -7.06 -9.80 -7.65
C ALA A 83 -5.76 -9.58 -6.86
N ARG A 84 -4.62 -9.70 -7.56
CA ARG A 84 -3.31 -9.45 -6.97
C ARG A 84 -3.18 -7.97 -6.61
N ARG A 85 -2.44 -7.68 -5.54
CA ARG A 85 -2.21 -6.30 -5.06
C ARG A 85 -1.50 -5.48 -6.15
N LEU A 86 -1.94 -4.24 -6.34
CA LEU A 86 -1.24 -3.29 -7.20
C LEU A 86 -0.37 -2.38 -6.34
N VAL A 87 0.87 -2.18 -6.79
CA VAL A 87 1.84 -1.30 -6.13
C VAL A 87 2.25 -0.21 -7.10
N TYR A 88 2.31 1.02 -6.63
CA TYR A 88 2.64 2.18 -7.42
C TYR A 88 3.80 2.96 -6.82
N GLU A 89 4.56 3.64 -7.65
CA GLU A 89 5.57 4.61 -7.27
C GLU A 89 5.09 6.03 -7.62
N SER A 90 5.45 7.00 -6.77
CA SER A 90 5.27 8.43 -7.04
C SER A 90 6.44 9.24 -6.47
N GLY A 91 7.15 9.97 -7.35
CA GLY A 91 8.24 10.87 -6.96
C GLY A 91 7.79 12.31 -6.70
N ASP A 92 6.48 12.60 -6.75
CA ASP A 92 5.93 13.95 -6.78
C ASP A 92 4.69 14.11 -5.88
N MET A 93 4.72 13.44 -4.71
CA MET A 93 3.68 13.49 -3.68
C MET A 93 2.28 13.08 -4.18
N GLY A 94 2.24 12.13 -5.12
CA GLY A 94 1.03 11.56 -5.68
C GLY A 94 0.43 12.33 -6.84
N ASN A 95 1.17 13.24 -7.48
CA ASN A 95 0.70 13.93 -8.69
C ASN A 95 0.73 13.02 -9.91
N THR A 96 1.75 12.18 -10.02
CA THR A 96 1.87 11.09 -10.99
C THR A 96 2.07 9.77 -10.25
N TRP A 97 1.48 8.71 -10.80
CA TRP A 97 1.54 7.36 -10.26
C TRP A 97 1.96 6.42 -11.39
N VAL A 98 2.99 5.62 -11.16
CA VAL A 98 3.48 4.62 -12.12
C VAL A 98 3.37 3.25 -11.44
N GLU A 99 2.77 2.27 -12.11
CA GLU A 99 2.71 0.91 -11.55
C GLU A 99 4.13 0.34 -11.43
N ALA A 100 4.47 -0.20 -10.25
CA ALA A 100 5.78 -0.74 -9.91
C ALA A 100 5.98 -2.16 -10.49
N VAL A 101 5.77 -2.33 -11.80
CA VAL A 101 5.78 -3.63 -12.50
C VAL A 101 7.17 -4.30 -12.53
N GLY A 102 8.23 -3.52 -12.40
CA GLY A 102 9.60 -4.02 -12.36
C GLY A 102 10.06 -4.53 -10.99
N THR A 103 9.24 -4.34 -9.94
CA THR A 103 9.62 -4.63 -8.55
C THR A 103 8.50 -5.36 -7.79
N LEU A 104 7.51 -4.62 -7.29
CA LEU A 104 6.60 -5.09 -6.24
C LEU A 104 5.14 -5.27 -6.69
N SER A 105 4.72 -4.64 -7.80
CA SER A 105 3.32 -4.76 -8.23
C SER A 105 3.00 -6.18 -8.66
N ARG A 106 1.80 -6.65 -8.30
CA ARG A 106 1.30 -8.01 -8.60
C ARG A 106 2.14 -9.14 -8.00
N VAL A 107 3.06 -8.87 -7.08
CA VAL A 107 3.83 -9.93 -6.42
C VAL A 107 2.99 -10.66 -5.36
N TRP A 108 2.19 -9.94 -4.58
CA TRP A 108 1.36 -10.52 -3.52
C TRP A 108 -0.09 -10.74 -3.97
N GLY A 109 -0.56 -11.98 -3.85
CA GLY A 109 -1.95 -12.37 -4.09
C GLY A 109 -2.76 -12.50 -2.79
N PRO A 110 -4.08 -12.24 -2.81
CA PRO A 110 -4.92 -12.27 -1.61
C PRO A 110 -5.33 -13.67 -1.14
N SER A 111 -5.04 -14.70 -1.93
CA SER A 111 -5.31 -16.12 -1.66
C SER A 111 -4.41 -16.99 -2.56
N PRO A 112 -4.36 -18.32 -2.39
CA PRO A 112 -3.58 -19.20 -3.26
C PRO A 112 -3.91 -19.07 -4.75
N LYS A 113 -5.17 -18.76 -5.08
CA LYS A 113 -5.64 -18.54 -6.46
C LYS A 113 -5.83 -17.06 -6.82
N SER A 114 -5.54 -16.15 -5.89
CA SER A 114 -5.75 -14.70 -6.04
C SER A 114 -7.19 -14.30 -6.38
N ASP A 115 -8.18 -15.04 -5.87
CA ASP A 115 -9.60 -14.95 -6.19
C ASP A 115 -10.50 -14.69 -4.97
N GLN A 116 -9.92 -14.22 -3.86
CA GLN A 116 -10.62 -13.93 -2.60
C GLN A 116 -10.46 -12.45 -2.21
N PRO A 117 -11.24 -11.94 -1.25
CA PRO A 117 -11.02 -10.63 -0.67
C PRO A 117 -9.58 -10.46 -0.16
N GLY A 118 -8.97 -9.32 -0.49
CA GLY A 118 -7.68 -8.91 0.04
C GLY A 118 -7.80 -8.46 1.50
N SER A 119 -6.69 -7.99 2.05
CA SER A 119 -6.61 -7.53 3.43
C SER A 119 -5.84 -6.22 3.55
N GLN A 120 -6.00 -5.58 4.70
CA GLN A 120 -5.10 -4.53 5.14
C GLN A 120 -3.69 -5.14 5.33
N SER A 121 -2.66 -4.33 5.13
CA SER A 121 -1.26 -4.73 5.29
C SER A 121 -0.49 -3.70 6.09
N SER A 122 0.39 -4.17 6.98
CA SER A 122 1.52 -3.34 7.40
C SER A 122 2.59 -3.35 6.32
N PHE A 123 3.11 -2.18 5.98
CA PHE A 123 4.18 -1.99 5.01
C PHE A 123 5.06 -0.81 5.47
N THR A 124 6.29 -1.11 5.88
CA THR A 124 7.18 -0.12 6.51
C THR A 124 8.60 -0.24 6.01
N ALA A 125 9.31 0.88 5.93
CA ALA A 125 10.74 0.93 5.65
C ALA A 125 11.51 1.02 6.97
N VAL A 126 12.50 0.14 7.15
CA VAL A 126 13.33 0.06 8.36
C VAL A 126 14.80 -0.15 7.98
N THR A 127 15.71 0.10 8.93
CA THR A 127 17.13 -0.21 8.77
C THR A 127 17.49 -1.36 9.71
N ILE A 128 17.97 -2.48 9.15
CA ILE A 128 18.41 -3.67 9.88
C ILE A 128 19.89 -3.87 9.57
N GLU A 129 20.74 -3.84 10.60
CA GLU A 129 22.20 -4.00 10.47
C GLU A 129 22.82 -3.07 9.40
N GLY A 130 22.34 -1.82 9.34
CA GLY A 130 22.82 -0.80 8.39
C GLY A 130 22.21 -0.89 6.99
N MET A 131 21.43 -1.91 6.69
CA MET A 131 20.74 -2.07 5.41
C MET A 131 19.30 -1.58 5.51
N ARG A 132 18.91 -0.64 4.64
CA ARG A 132 17.52 -0.22 4.51
C ARG A 132 16.73 -1.29 3.77
N VAL A 133 15.58 -1.68 4.30
CA VAL A 133 14.70 -2.73 3.78
C VAL A 133 13.24 -2.36 4.02
N MET A 134 12.32 -3.05 3.36
CA MET A 134 10.89 -2.97 3.60
C MET A 134 10.40 -4.27 4.25
N LEU A 135 9.53 -4.12 5.24
CA LEU A 135 8.78 -5.21 5.85
C LEU A 135 7.33 -5.11 5.39
N PHE A 136 6.79 -6.23 4.91
CA PHE A 136 5.40 -6.33 4.44
C PHE A 136 4.69 -7.49 5.13
N THR A 137 3.43 -7.29 5.51
CA THR A 137 2.59 -8.35 6.10
C THR A 137 1.26 -8.47 5.38
N HIS A 138 0.80 -9.71 5.22
CA HIS A 138 -0.48 -10.04 4.59
C HIS A 138 -0.85 -11.50 4.92
N PRO A 139 -2.14 -11.81 5.12
CA PRO A 139 -2.59 -13.20 5.27
C PRO A 139 -2.46 -13.98 3.95
N LEU A 140 -2.15 -15.27 4.03
CA LEU A 140 -2.20 -16.16 2.87
C LEU A 140 -3.63 -16.61 2.51
N ASN A 141 -4.57 -16.54 3.47
CA ASN A 141 -6.01 -16.73 3.27
C ASN A 141 -6.41 -18.05 2.56
N PHE A 142 -5.91 -19.19 3.07
CA PHE A 142 -6.25 -20.51 2.54
C PHE A 142 -7.70 -20.91 2.85
N LYS A 143 -8.27 -20.44 3.96
CA LYS A 143 -9.68 -20.66 4.31
C LYS A 143 -10.65 -19.81 3.46
N GLY A 144 -10.13 -18.81 2.76
CA GLY A 144 -10.86 -17.95 1.84
C GLY A 144 -11.83 -16.99 2.52
N ARG A 145 -12.56 -16.24 1.68
CA ARG A 145 -13.42 -15.12 2.10
C ARG A 145 -12.60 -14.14 2.97
N TRP A 146 -13.20 -13.64 4.04
CA TRP A 146 -12.58 -12.72 5.00
C TRP A 146 -11.97 -13.43 6.22
N LEU A 147 -11.69 -14.74 6.13
CA LEU A 147 -11.11 -15.49 7.25
C LEU A 147 -9.62 -15.17 7.44
N HIS A 148 -8.92 -14.84 6.36
CA HIS A 148 -7.58 -14.22 6.40
C HIS A 148 -6.58 -14.98 7.30
N ASP A 149 -6.59 -16.31 7.23
CA ASP A 149 -5.69 -17.13 8.02
C ASP A 149 -4.24 -17.08 7.52
N ARG A 150 -3.31 -17.49 8.40
CA ARG A 150 -1.86 -17.56 8.14
C ARG A 150 -1.29 -16.21 7.75
N LEU A 151 -1.22 -15.29 8.72
CA LEU A 151 -0.50 -14.03 8.57
C LEU A 151 0.98 -14.31 8.30
N ASN A 152 1.48 -13.82 7.17
CA ASN A 152 2.88 -13.97 6.77
C ASN A 152 3.60 -12.61 6.81
N LEU A 153 4.93 -12.69 6.88
CA LEU A 153 5.87 -11.57 6.79
C LEU A 153 6.75 -11.76 5.56
N TRP A 154 7.07 -10.66 4.89
CA TRP A 154 8.02 -10.59 3.78
C TRP A 154 9.04 -9.48 4.05
N LEU A 155 10.27 -9.70 3.58
CA LEU A 155 11.38 -8.76 3.59
C LEU A 155 11.77 -8.46 2.13
N THR A 156 12.01 -7.20 1.80
CA THR A 156 12.54 -6.82 0.48
C THR A 156 13.43 -5.59 0.54
N ASP A 157 14.46 -5.55 -0.30
CA ASP A 157 15.32 -4.39 -0.57
C ASP A 157 14.93 -3.67 -1.88
N ASN A 158 13.70 -3.88 -2.36
CA ASN A 158 13.19 -3.47 -3.67
C ASN A 158 13.78 -4.22 -4.88
N GLN A 159 14.63 -5.25 -4.67
CA GLN A 159 15.16 -6.12 -5.72
C GLN A 159 14.86 -7.59 -5.45
N ARG A 160 15.16 -8.04 -4.24
CA ARG A 160 14.94 -9.40 -3.75
C ARG A 160 13.74 -9.39 -2.83
N LEU A 161 12.94 -10.45 -2.89
CA LEU A 161 11.81 -10.65 -1.99
C LEU A 161 12.01 -11.99 -1.27
N GLU A 162 12.04 -11.93 0.05
CA GLU A 162 12.22 -13.09 0.90
C GLU A 162 11.01 -13.25 1.83
N GLN A 163 10.63 -14.51 2.09
CA GLN A 163 9.74 -14.85 3.19
C GLN A 163 10.61 -15.37 4.33
N PRO A 164 10.81 -14.60 5.42
CA PRO A 164 11.58 -15.04 6.55
C PRO A 164 10.97 -16.33 7.11
N ARG A 165 11.75 -17.40 7.14
CA ARG A 165 11.40 -18.58 7.93
C ARG A 165 11.76 -18.27 9.37
N ILE A 166 10.76 -18.25 10.26
CA ILE A 166 11.03 -18.23 11.70
C ILE A 166 11.63 -19.60 12.04
N ALA A 167 12.97 -19.66 12.12
CA ALA A 167 13.67 -20.80 12.67
C ALA A 167 13.45 -20.79 14.19
N GLY A 168 12.50 -21.58 14.68
CA GLY A 168 12.19 -21.59 16.12
C GLY A 168 10.81 -22.10 16.53
N ALA A 169 10.07 -22.79 15.66
CA ALA A 169 9.01 -23.67 16.13
C ALA A 169 9.68 -24.91 16.77
N TRP A 170 10.02 -24.80 18.05
CA TRP A 170 10.34 -25.95 18.88
C TRP A 170 9.10 -26.84 18.92
N LEU A 171 9.21 -28.02 18.31
CA LEU A 171 8.41 -29.21 18.63
C LEU A 171 9.19 -30.03 19.66
#